data_AF-A0A7C9N2K7-F1
#
_entry.id   AF-A0A7C9N2K7-F1
#
_cell.length_a   1.000
_cell.length_b   1.000
_cell.length_c   1.000
_cell.angle_alpha   90.00
_cell.angle_beta   90.00
_cell.angle_gamma   90.00
#
_symmetry.space_group_name_H-M   'P 1'
#
loop_
_entity.id
_entity.type
_entity.pdbx_description
1 polymer ?
#
loop_
_entity_poly.entity_id
_entity_poly.type
_entity_poly.pdbx_seq_one_letter_code
_entity_poly.pdbx_strand_id
1 'polypeptide(L)'
;MSPKTPPTRSNRPVSSAGQMAALPPFPEDLTRAIPAWPVVDQARRRVDTARSITGRVVTLAGAAAAAVGLFTPVWTGVSLAADAALTLTGVGTLRLWKPEGQQKATATALYLMPGTGLAGLLILERLVPGIHWGEALALAAWTTATWVLRPARLARHMVAPLPAPPEPVEVAVEEPGPELDPHPVARWWADRVAIEGGAAPGTLLRGIEEIGESALRAVICSARDGEPVPNVSTTRLSALMDVPEDQITITALPGRGTSVKRLTIGTPDQVQPTDPAEMWAQRIAPVAMPGTVLMSVRVGRPALDDDAAEEESE
;
A
#
# COMPACT_ATOMS: atom_id res chain seq x y z
N MET A 1 43.46 61.97 9.31
CA MET A 1 42.81 60.64 9.28
C MET A 1 43.76 59.64 9.91
N SER A 2 43.56 59.33 11.19
CA SER A 2 44.44 58.44 11.95
C SER A 2 43.87 57.00 11.91
N PRO A 3 44.70 55.98 11.67
CA PRO A 3 44.23 54.61 11.59
C PRO A 3 43.81 54.08 12.97
N LYS A 4 42.61 53.49 13.02
CA LYS A 4 41.98 52.93 14.21
C LYS A 4 42.66 51.58 14.55
N THR A 5 43.42 51.55 15.63
CA THR A 5 44.10 50.36 16.15
C THR A 5 43.08 49.29 16.59
N PRO A 6 43.25 48.02 16.20
CA PRO A 6 42.36 46.94 16.64
C PRO A 6 42.58 46.59 18.12
N PRO A 7 41.53 46.18 18.86
CA PRO A 7 41.65 45.87 20.29
C PRO A 7 42.43 44.58 20.52
N THR A 8 43.46 44.69 21.37
CA THR A 8 44.27 43.60 21.89
C THR A 8 43.40 42.60 22.66
N ARG A 9 43.34 41.36 22.18
CA ARG A 9 42.64 40.24 22.83
C ARG A 9 43.33 39.92 24.15
N SER A 10 42.63 40.15 25.25
CA SER A 10 43.04 39.75 26.60
C SER A 10 43.04 38.22 26.70
N ASN A 11 44.22 37.63 26.88
CA ASN A 11 44.37 36.21 27.20
C ASN A 11 43.82 35.97 28.61
N ARG A 12 42.58 35.49 28.70
CA ARG A 12 42.08 34.90 29.94
C ARG A 12 42.88 33.62 30.23
N PRO A 13 43.38 33.45 31.46
CA PRO A 13 43.97 32.19 31.87
C PRO A 13 42.91 31.10 31.75
N VAL A 14 43.25 30.04 31.02
CA VAL A 14 42.47 28.81 30.92
C VAL A 14 42.42 28.22 32.33
N SER A 15 41.29 28.40 32.99
CA SER A 15 41.04 27.80 34.30
C SER A 15 41.23 26.30 34.16
N SER A 16 42.22 25.78 34.88
CA SER A 16 42.55 24.37 34.95
C SER A 16 41.29 23.53 35.06
N ALA A 17 41.21 22.55 34.18
CA ALA A 17 40.15 21.56 34.07
C ALA A 17 39.69 21.12 35.46
N GLY A 18 38.56 21.66 35.89
CA GLY A 18 37.73 21.01 36.89
C GLY A 18 37.46 19.62 36.34
N GLN A 19 37.93 18.62 37.07
CA GLN A 19 37.72 17.21 36.84
C GLN A 19 36.22 17.00 36.69
N MET A 20 35.72 17.10 35.45
CA MET A 20 34.35 16.75 35.11
C MET A 20 34.26 15.28 35.46
N ALA A 21 33.58 15.00 36.57
CA ALA A 21 33.15 13.66 36.91
C ALA A 21 32.63 13.04 35.62
N ALA A 22 33.29 11.98 35.17
CA ALA A 22 32.93 11.29 33.94
C ALA A 22 31.43 11.03 34.02
N LEU A 23 30.67 11.66 33.11
CA LEU A 23 29.26 11.36 32.95
C LEU A 23 29.18 9.83 32.85
N PRO A 24 28.32 9.17 33.65
CA PRO A 24 28.17 7.73 33.55
C PRO A 24 27.91 7.41 32.08
N PRO A 25 28.56 6.36 31.52
CA PRO A 25 28.35 5.99 30.13
C PRO A 25 26.85 5.90 29.88
N PHE A 26 26.36 6.62 28.87
CA PHE A 26 24.98 6.45 28.44
C PHE A 26 24.79 4.95 28.20
N PRO A 27 23.76 4.31 28.79
CA PRO A 27 23.52 2.89 28.57
C PRO A 27 23.39 2.66 27.06
N GLU A 28 24.32 1.91 26.49
CA GLU A 28 24.48 1.72 25.03
C GLU A 28 23.29 1.01 24.38
N ASP A 29 22.31 0.51 25.14
CA ASP A 29 21.23 -0.35 24.64
C ASP A 29 19.83 0.06 25.09
N LEU A 30 19.41 1.29 24.75
CA LEU A 30 17.99 1.67 24.75
C LEU A 30 17.44 1.89 23.34
N THR A 31 18.02 1.21 22.34
CA THR A 31 17.35 0.86 21.09
C THR A 31 16.24 -0.14 21.40
N ARG A 32 15.17 0.35 22.02
CA ARG A 32 13.94 -0.42 22.22
C ARG A 32 13.40 -0.71 20.83
N ALA A 33 13.63 -1.93 20.36
CA ALA A 33 13.07 -2.41 19.09
C ALA A 33 11.55 -2.18 19.16
N ILE A 34 11.08 -1.19 18.40
CA ILE A 34 9.64 -0.94 18.28
C ILE A 34 9.11 -2.18 17.56
N PRO A 35 8.18 -2.95 18.17
CA PRO A 35 7.66 -4.13 17.52
C PRO A 35 7.07 -3.74 16.16
N ALA A 36 7.52 -4.41 15.10
CA ALA A 36 6.94 -4.23 13.78
C ALA A 36 5.49 -4.70 13.84
N TRP A 37 4.54 -3.81 13.52
CA TRP A 37 3.11 -4.13 13.52
C TRP A 37 2.66 -4.21 12.06
N PRO A 38 2.57 -5.42 11.46
CA PRO A 38 2.30 -5.59 10.02
C PRO A 38 1.02 -4.88 9.58
N VAL A 39 0.01 -4.83 10.45
CA VAL A 39 -1.26 -4.14 10.20
C VAL A 39 -1.08 -2.63 10.07
N VAL A 40 -0.22 -2.02 10.90
CA VAL A 40 0.08 -0.58 10.84
C VAL A 40 0.85 -0.25 9.57
N ASP A 41 1.81 -1.10 9.19
CA ASP A 41 2.57 -0.91 7.96
C ASP A 41 1.70 -1.09 6.71
N GLN A 42 0.78 -2.06 6.72
CA GLN A 42 -0.19 -2.23 5.64
C GLN A 42 -1.15 -1.04 5.55
N ALA A 43 -1.64 -0.53 6.68
CA ALA A 43 -2.48 0.67 6.72
C ALA A 43 -1.73 1.90 6.18
N ARG A 44 -0.48 2.10 6.58
CA ARG A 44 0.38 3.19 6.06
C ARG A 44 0.56 3.10 4.54
N ARG A 45 0.84 1.91 4.01
CA ARG A 45 0.95 1.67 2.56
C ARG A 45 -0.35 1.98 1.81
N ARG A 46 -1.50 1.59 2.36
CA ARG A 46 -2.81 1.89 1.77
C ARG A 46 -3.07 3.40 1.74
N VAL A 47 -2.80 4.09 2.85
CA VAL A 47 -2.92 5.55 2.94
C VAL A 47 -1.98 6.25 1.96
N ASP A 48 -0.75 5.79 1.82
CA ASP A 48 0.20 6.35 0.85
C ASP A 48 -0.24 6.13 -0.60
N THR A 49 -0.80 4.96 -0.89
CA THR A 49 -1.37 4.64 -2.22
C THR A 49 -2.55 5.54 -2.53
N ALA A 50 -3.53 5.63 -1.62
CA ALA A 50 -4.69 6.50 -1.77
C ALA A 50 -4.25 7.95 -2.00
N ARG A 51 -3.36 8.48 -1.17
CA ARG A 51 -2.81 9.84 -1.33
C ARG A 51 -2.07 10.03 -2.65
N SER A 52 -1.36 9.02 -3.14
CA SER A 52 -0.68 9.10 -4.44
C SER A 52 -1.68 9.14 -5.59
N ILE A 53 -2.78 8.40 -5.51
CA ILE A 53 -3.86 8.42 -6.51
C ILE A 53 -4.55 9.78 -6.46
N THR A 54 -4.96 10.25 -5.28
CA THR A 54 -5.57 11.58 -5.09
C THR A 54 -4.70 12.68 -5.65
N GLY A 55 -3.38 12.66 -5.39
CA GLY A 55 -2.46 13.66 -5.92
C GLY A 55 -2.43 13.68 -7.46
N ARG A 56 -2.54 12.52 -8.12
CA ARG A 56 -2.59 12.42 -9.59
C ARG A 56 -3.91 12.93 -10.15
N VAL A 57 -5.02 12.52 -9.54
CA VAL A 57 -6.36 12.97 -9.95
C VAL A 57 -6.45 14.49 -9.83
N VAL A 58 -5.99 15.05 -8.71
CA VAL A 58 -5.96 16.50 -8.51
C VAL A 58 -5.05 17.20 -9.53
N THR A 59 -3.89 16.65 -9.84
CA THR A 59 -2.98 17.24 -10.85
C THR A 59 -3.63 17.25 -12.24
N LEU A 60 -4.31 16.16 -12.62
CA LEU A 60 -5.04 16.08 -13.90
C LEU A 60 -6.22 17.04 -13.92
N ALA A 61 -7.00 17.10 -12.85
CA ALA A 61 -8.13 18.02 -12.72
C ALA A 61 -7.65 19.49 -12.79
N GLY A 62 -6.55 19.83 -12.13
CA GLY A 62 -5.94 21.16 -12.20
C GLY A 62 -5.44 21.51 -13.61
N ALA A 63 -4.79 20.57 -14.29
CA ALA A 63 -4.33 20.77 -15.66
C ALA A 63 -5.51 20.93 -16.65
N ALA A 64 -6.56 20.13 -16.49
CA ALA A 64 -7.79 20.25 -17.30
C ALA A 64 -8.49 21.59 -17.03
N ALA A 65 -8.61 22.00 -15.77
CA ALA A 65 -9.19 23.29 -15.40
C ALA A 65 -8.36 24.46 -15.95
N ALA A 66 -7.03 24.38 -15.90
CA ALA A 66 -6.15 25.37 -16.50
C ALA A 66 -6.32 25.43 -18.03
N ALA A 67 -6.41 24.28 -18.70
CA ALA A 67 -6.65 24.21 -20.14
C ALA A 67 -8.01 24.81 -20.54
N VAL A 68 -9.08 24.56 -19.76
CA VAL A 68 -10.39 25.21 -19.97
C VAL A 68 -10.30 26.72 -19.74
N GLY A 69 -9.50 27.15 -18.77
CA GLY A 69 -9.22 28.56 -18.48
C GLY A 69 -8.64 29.33 -19.67
N LEU A 70 -7.82 28.68 -20.51
CA LEU A 70 -7.27 29.26 -21.75
C LEU A 70 -8.38 29.67 -22.74
N PHE A 71 -9.53 28.99 -22.71
CA PHE A 71 -10.66 29.26 -23.61
C PHE A 71 -11.77 30.07 -22.95
N THR A 72 -11.82 30.12 -21.61
CA THR A 72 -12.93 30.72 -20.86
C THR A 72 -12.42 31.57 -19.67
N PRO A 73 -12.28 32.90 -19.86
CA PRO A 73 -11.72 33.80 -18.85
C PRO A 73 -12.51 33.89 -17.54
N VAL A 74 -13.78 33.50 -17.57
CA VAL A 74 -14.71 33.55 -16.42
C VAL A 74 -14.29 32.53 -15.34
N TRP A 75 -13.74 31.38 -15.74
CA TRP A 75 -13.44 30.29 -14.81
C TRP A 75 -12.03 30.36 -14.21
N THR A 76 -11.13 31.18 -14.78
CA THR A 76 -9.74 31.32 -14.31
C THR A 76 -9.63 31.76 -12.85
N GLY A 77 -10.54 32.64 -12.39
CA GLY A 77 -10.54 33.09 -11.00
C GLY A 77 -10.95 31.99 -10.01
N VAL A 78 -11.93 31.17 -10.39
CA VAL A 78 -12.41 30.05 -9.58
C VAL A 78 -11.36 28.95 -9.51
N SER A 79 -10.67 28.64 -10.62
CA SER A 79 -9.61 27.65 -10.64
C SER A 79 -8.39 28.08 -9.81
N LEU A 80 -7.99 29.36 -9.86
CA LEU A 80 -6.95 29.91 -8.99
C LEU A 80 -7.32 29.83 -7.50
N ALA A 81 -8.57 30.14 -7.14
CA ALA A 81 -9.03 30.05 -5.77
C ALA A 81 -9.04 28.59 -5.29
N ALA A 82 -9.48 27.64 -6.12
CA ALA A 82 -9.47 26.22 -5.83
C ALA A 82 -8.04 25.68 -5.65
N ASP A 83 -7.12 26.05 -6.54
CA ASP A 83 -5.71 25.63 -6.46
C ASP A 83 -5.00 26.21 -5.23
N ALA A 84 -5.26 27.49 -4.91
CA ALA A 84 -4.77 28.12 -3.70
C ALA A 84 -5.30 27.42 -2.44
N ALA A 85 -6.60 27.14 -2.38
CA ALA A 85 -7.21 26.41 -1.27
C ALA A 85 -6.56 25.03 -1.09
N LEU A 86 -6.42 24.28 -2.17
CA LEU A 86 -5.85 22.94 -2.15
C LEU A 86 -4.38 22.94 -1.72
N THR A 87 -3.59 23.89 -2.24
CA THR A 87 -2.19 24.09 -1.87
C THR A 87 -2.06 24.45 -0.39
N LEU A 88 -2.88 25.39 0.12
CA LEU A 88 -2.88 25.80 1.52
C LEU A 88 -3.32 24.68 2.46
N THR A 89 -4.34 23.88 2.09
CA THR A 89 -4.75 22.70 2.86
C THR A 89 -3.60 21.68 2.95
N GLY A 90 -2.89 21.43 1.86
CA GLY A 90 -1.75 20.52 1.87
C GLY A 90 -0.55 21.04 2.69
N VAL A 91 -0.28 22.34 2.68
CA VAL A 91 0.73 22.96 3.58
C VAL A 91 0.28 22.92 5.04
N GLY A 92 -1.00 23.17 5.32
CA GLY A 92 -1.57 23.12 6.67
C GLY A 92 -1.46 21.72 7.28
N THR A 93 -1.83 20.69 6.51
CA THR A 93 -1.68 19.29 6.94
C THR A 93 -0.22 18.90 7.17
N LEU A 94 0.71 19.36 6.33
CA LEU A 94 2.15 19.16 6.57
C LEU A 94 2.64 19.83 7.85
N ARG A 95 2.18 21.04 8.15
CA ARG A 95 2.59 21.78 9.36
C ARG A 95 2.08 21.15 10.63
N LEU A 96 0.86 20.60 10.62
CA LEU A 96 0.21 20.02 11.80
C LEU A 96 0.83 18.67 12.20
N TRP A 97 1.39 17.92 11.24
CA TRP A 97 1.85 16.55 11.46
C TRP A 97 3.36 16.39 11.70
N LYS A 98 4.17 17.46 11.67
CA LYS A 98 5.64 17.31 11.66
C LYS A 98 6.44 18.23 12.59
N PRO A 99 7.46 17.68 13.30
CA PRO A 99 8.37 18.43 14.16
C PRO A 99 9.27 19.39 13.36
N GLU A 100 9.85 20.36 14.06
CA GLU A 100 10.62 21.47 13.51
C GLU A 100 11.98 21.07 12.91
N GLY A 101 12.51 21.84 11.95
CA GLY A 101 13.85 21.64 11.36
C GLY A 101 13.97 22.02 9.89
N GLN A 102 15.20 21.95 9.34
CA GLN A 102 15.48 22.29 7.94
C GLN A 102 14.72 21.39 6.94
N GLN A 103 14.46 20.13 7.29
CA GLN A 103 13.67 19.21 6.47
C GLN A 103 12.22 19.68 6.26
N LYS A 104 11.64 20.36 7.26
CA LYS A 104 10.29 20.96 7.16
C LYS A 104 10.26 22.08 6.14
N ALA A 105 11.30 22.93 6.11
CA ALA A 105 11.41 24.02 5.15
C ALA A 105 11.51 23.47 3.71
N THR A 106 12.39 22.49 3.48
CA THR A 106 12.55 21.87 2.16
C THR A 106 11.28 21.15 1.70
N ALA A 107 10.64 20.40 2.59
CA ALA A 107 9.38 19.73 2.28
C ALA A 107 8.24 20.72 1.98
N THR A 108 8.19 21.85 2.69
CA THR A 108 7.20 22.91 2.45
C THR A 108 7.45 23.59 1.10
N ALA A 109 8.71 23.89 0.77
CA ALA A 109 9.08 24.47 -0.53
C ALA A 109 8.70 23.54 -1.70
N LEU A 110 9.03 22.24 -1.59
CA LEU A 110 8.65 21.24 -2.59
C LEU A 110 7.14 21.09 -2.73
N TYR A 111 6.38 21.28 -1.64
CA TYR A 111 4.92 21.18 -1.67
C TYR A 111 4.25 22.42 -2.26
N LEU A 112 4.83 23.61 -2.05
CA LEU A 112 4.31 24.87 -2.61
C LEU A 112 4.63 25.03 -4.09
N MET A 113 5.78 24.51 -4.54
CA MET A 113 6.30 24.71 -5.89
C MET A 113 5.29 24.45 -7.02
N PRO A 114 4.46 23.39 -6.98
CA PRO A 114 3.46 23.19 -8.01
C PRO A 114 2.40 24.30 -8.03
N GLY A 115 1.71 24.55 -6.91
CA GLY A 115 0.64 25.55 -6.87
C GLY A 115 1.14 26.96 -7.18
N THR A 116 2.31 27.35 -6.66
CA THR A 116 2.89 28.66 -6.97
C THR A 116 3.36 28.77 -8.42
N GLY A 117 3.85 27.67 -9.00
CA GLY A 117 4.23 27.61 -10.41
C GLY A 117 3.03 27.76 -11.34
N LEU A 118 1.94 27.04 -11.07
CA LEU A 118 0.70 27.13 -11.84
C LEU A 118 0.08 28.53 -11.73
N ALA A 119 -0.03 29.07 -10.51
CA ALA A 119 -0.53 30.42 -10.29
C ALA A 119 0.31 31.47 -11.03
N GLY A 120 1.64 31.32 -11.03
CA GLY A 120 2.54 32.18 -11.78
C GLY A 120 2.29 32.15 -13.28
N LEU A 121 2.07 30.96 -13.86
CA LEU A 121 1.74 30.80 -15.28
C LEU A 121 0.40 31.50 -15.63
N LEU A 122 -0.63 31.30 -14.80
CA LEU A 122 -1.95 31.90 -15.02
C LEU A 122 -1.95 33.44 -14.86
N ILE A 123 -1.12 33.98 -13.96
CA ILE A 123 -0.94 35.43 -13.82
C ILE A 123 -0.20 35.98 -15.05
N LEU A 124 0.80 35.26 -15.57
CA LEU A 124 1.55 35.69 -16.75
C LEU A 124 0.68 35.73 -18.00
N GLU A 125 -0.21 34.76 -18.17
CA GLU A 125 -1.21 34.70 -19.24
C GLU A 125 -2.12 35.94 -19.24
N ARG A 126 -2.53 36.42 -18.06
CA ARG A 126 -3.37 37.63 -17.93
C ARG A 126 -2.66 38.92 -18.36
N LEU A 127 -1.34 38.94 -18.38
CA LEU A 127 -0.55 40.13 -18.71
C LEU A 127 -0.28 40.28 -20.21
N VAL A 128 -0.38 39.20 -20.99
CA VAL A 128 -0.07 39.22 -22.43
C VAL A 128 -1.31 38.83 -23.26
N PRO A 129 -2.05 39.79 -23.84
CA PRO A 129 -3.22 39.47 -24.65
C PRO A 129 -2.84 38.72 -25.95
N GLY A 130 -3.48 37.58 -26.23
CA GLY A 130 -3.31 36.80 -27.47
C GLY A 130 -3.45 35.28 -27.29
N ILE A 131 -3.47 34.52 -28.39
CA ILE A 131 -3.40 33.06 -28.37
C ILE A 131 -1.93 32.67 -28.38
N HIS A 132 -1.40 32.24 -27.23
CA HIS A 132 0.02 31.92 -27.10
C HIS A 132 0.22 30.42 -27.00
N TRP A 133 0.57 29.79 -28.13
CA TRP A 133 1.00 28.38 -28.14
C TRP A 133 2.14 28.11 -27.14
N GLY A 134 2.94 29.13 -26.81
CA GLY A 134 3.97 29.06 -25.78
C GLY A 134 3.42 28.79 -24.37
N GLU A 135 2.23 29.30 -24.03
CA GLU A 135 1.59 29.08 -22.73
C GLU A 135 1.03 27.67 -22.62
N ALA A 136 0.38 27.18 -23.68
CA ALA A 136 -0.05 25.78 -23.75
C ALA A 136 1.14 24.81 -23.65
N LEU A 137 2.27 25.13 -24.30
CA LEU A 137 3.50 24.36 -24.21
C LEU A 137 4.10 24.44 -22.80
N ALA A 138 4.13 25.63 -22.19
CA ALA A 138 4.62 25.81 -20.82
C ALA A 138 3.77 25.05 -19.80
N LEU A 139 2.44 25.06 -19.95
CA LEU A 139 1.52 24.30 -19.12
C LEU A 139 1.74 22.79 -19.31
N ALA A 140 1.81 22.30 -20.55
CA ALA A 140 2.07 20.89 -20.83
C ALA A 140 3.44 20.42 -20.28
N ALA A 141 4.48 21.23 -20.44
CA ALA A 141 5.80 20.97 -19.89
C ALA A 141 5.77 20.96 -18.35
N TRP A 142 5.07 21.91 -17.73
CA TRP A 142 4.91 21.98 -16.28
C TRP A 142 4.14 20.79 -15.72
N THR A 143 3.03 20.38 -16.36
CA THR A 143 2.26 19.19 -15.99
C THR A 143 3.10 17.92 -16.14
N THR A 144 3.86 17.80 -17.23
CA THR A 144 4.74 16.65 -17.46
C THR A 144 5.86 16.60 -16.40
N ALA A 145 6.49 17.75 -16.11
CA ALA A 145 7.54 17.85 -15.11
C ALA A 145 7.02 17.46 -13.71
N THR A 146 5.88 18.00 -13.28
CA THR A 146 5.28 17.67 -11.98
C THR A 146 4.85 16.21 -11.90
N TRP A 147 4.37 15.63 -12.99
CA TRP A 147 4.00 14.21 -13.08
C TRP A 147 5.20 13.27 -12.95
N VAL A 148 6.33 13.62 -13.58
CA VAL A 148 7.57 12.83 -13.56
C VAL A 148 8.33 12.98 -12.24
N LEU A 149 8.58 14.22 -11.80
CA LEU A 149 9.35 14.51 -10.58
C LEU A 149 8.62 14.06 -9.31
N ARG A 150 7.28 14.09 -9.31
CA ARG A 150 6.45 13.77 -8.13
C ARG A 150 6.97 14.46 -6.86
N PRO A 151 7.00 15.80 -6.81
CA PRO A 151 7.61 16.54 -5.71
C PRO A 151 7.06 16.16 -4.33
N ALA A 152 5.76 15.82 -4.25
CA ALA A 152 5.15 15.30 -3.02
C ALA A 152 5.74 13.96 -2.54
N ARG A 153 6.15 13.07 -3.46
CA ARG A 153 6.81 11.81 -3.12
C ARG A 153 8.21 12.08 -2.58
N LEU A 154 8.99 12.93 -3.27
CA LEU A 154 10.33 13.34 -2.84
C LEU A 154 10.30 13.99 -1.45
N ALA A 155 9.40 14.96 -1.23
CA ALA A 155 9.24 15.63 0.06
C ALA A 155 8.87 14.66 1.20
N ARG A 156 8.13 13.59 0.91
CA ARG A 156 7.83 12.55 1.90
C ARG A 156 9.06 11.73 2.23
N HIS A 157 9.80 11.27 1.22
CA HIS A 157 11.01 10.45 1.40
C HIS A 157 12.08 11.19 2.20
N MET A 158 12.16 12.52 2.07
CA MET A 158 13.09 13.34 2.84
C MET A 158 12.77 13.44 4.33
N VAL A 159 11.51 13.24 4.73
CA VAL A 159 11.09 13.49 6.12
C VAL A 159 10.66 12.22 6.85
N ALA A 160 10.11 11.26 6.12
CA ALA A 160 9.93 9.92 6.59
C ALA A 160 10.73 9.06 5.61
N PRO A 161 11.93 8.57 6.01
CA PRO A 161 12.58 7.50 5.27
C PRO A 161 11.52 6.43 5.00
N LEU A 162 11.49 5.87 3.78
CA LEU A 162 10.57 4.78 3.54
C LEU A 162 10.78 3.75 4.65
N PRO A 163 9.70 3.15 5.20
CA PRO A 163 9.89 1.93 5.97
C PRO A 163 10.78 1.06 5.10
N ALA A 164 11.83 0.48 5.70
CA ALA A 164 12.74 -0.40 4.98
C ALA A 164 11.86 -1.29 4.09
N PRO A 165 12.14 -1.37 2.77
CA PRO A 165 11.43 -2.31 1.93
C PRO A 165 11.37 -3.58 2.75
N PRO A 166 10.17 -4.14 2.99
CA PRO A 166 10.03 -5.22 3.96
C PRO A 166 11.17 -6.14 3.62
N GLU A 167 12.12 -6.34 4.56
CA GLU A 167 13.24 -7.26 4.32
C GLU A 167 12.56 -8.39 3.60
N PRO A 168 12.94 -8.69 2.33
CA PRO A 168 12.26 -9.71 1.59
C PRO A 168 12.18 -10.79 2.61
N VAL A 169 10.95 -11.07 3.04
CA VAL A 169 10.75 -12.18 3.92
C VAL A 169 11.14 -13.20 2.86
N GLU A 170 12.40 -13.63 2.88
CA GLU A 170 12.70 -14.95 3.33
C GLU A 170 11.68 -15.27 4.45
N VAL A 171 10.40 -15.37 4.04
CA VAL A 171 9.67 -16.59 4.14
C VAL A 171 10.79 -17.47 3.72
N ALA A 172 11.38 -18.16 4.68
CA ALA A 172 11.80 -19.45 4.35
C ALA A 172 10.55 -20.12 3.67
N VAL A 173 10.27 -19.85 2.38
CA VAL A 173 10.83 -20.62 1.30
C VAL A 173 12.29 -20.90 1.66
N GLU A 174 12.48 -21.70 2.72
CA GLU A 174 13.08 -23.00 2.59
C GLU A 174 12.68 -23.36 1.19
N GLU A 175 13.56 -23.15 0.21
CA GLU A 175 13.47 -23.92 -1.00
C GLU A 175 13.46 -25.32 -0.44
N PRO A 176 12.29 -25.95 -0.24
CA PRO A 176 12.36 -27.35 0.01
C PRO A 176 12.84 -27.86 -1.36
N GLY A 177 13.18 -29.13 -1.47
CA GLY A 177 12.91 -29.74 -2.76
C GLY A 177 11.43 -29.53 -3.14
N PRO A 178 10.89 -30.33 -4.04
CA PRO A 178 9.54 -30.83 -3.82
C PRO A 178 9.53 -31.63 -2.49
N GLU A 179 9.72 -30.99 -1.34
CA GLU A 179 9.49 -31.59 -0.04
C GLU A 179 7.96 -31.61 0.07
N LEU A 180 7.43 -32.77 -0.31
CA LEU A 180 6.03 -33.10 -0.13
C LEU A 180 5.63 -32.70 1.28
N ASP A 181 4.60 -31.87 1.37
CA ASP A 181 3.91 -31.61 2.62
C ASP A 181 3.74 -32.96 3.35
N PRO A 182 4.22 -33.11 4.59
CA PRO A 182 4.21 -34.40 5.28
C PRO A 182 2.79 -34.92 5.54
N HIS A 183 1.76 -34.12 5.25
CA HIS A 183 0.37 -34.49 5.37
C HIS A 183 0.05 -35.78 4.57
N PRO A 184 -0.64 -36.76 5.18
CA PRO A 184 -0.98 -38.03 4.51
C PRO A 184 -1.81 -37.82 3.24
N VAL A 185 -2.67 -36.79 3.22
CA VAL A 185 -3.46 -36.42 2.02
C VAL A 185 -2.58 -35.89 0.89
N ALA A 186 -1.51 -35.13 1.18
CA ALA A 186 -0.58 -34.67 0.15
C ALA A 186 0.17 -35.85 -0.49
N ARG A 187 0.58 -36.84 0.32
CA ARG A 187 1.18 -38.09 -0.18
C ARG A 187 0.21 -38.88 -1.04
N TRP A 188 -1.02 -39.10 -0.55
CA TRP A 188 -2.06 -39.78 -1.32
C TRP A 188 -2.35 -39.06 -2.65
N TRP A 189 -2.38 -37.72 -2.64
CA TRP A 189 -2.54 -36.92 -3.85
C TRP A 189 -1.41 -37.18 -4.84
N ALA A 190 -0.16 -37.16 -4.38
CA ALA A 190 1.01 -37.45 -5.22
C ALA A 190 0.96 -38.87 -5.81
N ASP A 191 0.59 -39.87 -5.00
CA ASP A 191 0.61 -41.28 -5.38
C ASP A 191 -0.56 -41.71 -6.29
N ARG A 192 -1.71 -41.03 -6.20
CA ARG A 192 -2.95 -41.48 -6.87
C ARG A 192 -3.55 -40.46 -7.82
N VAL A 193 -3.39 -39.16 -7.54
CA VAL A 193 -4.07 -38.08 -8.28
C VAL A 193 -3.14 -37.40 -9.27
N ALA A 194 -1.91 -37.09 -8.82
CA ALA A 194 -0.93 -36.32 -9.58
C ALA A 194 -0.05 -37.15 -10.53
N ILE A 195 -0.25 -38.46 -10.56
CA ILE A 195 0.41 -39.38 -11.48
C ILE A 195 0.04 -39.10 -12.94
N GLU A 196 0.89 -39.54 -13.86
CA GLU A 196 0.58 -39.49 -15.29
C GLU A 196 -0.69 -40.29 -15.59
N GLY A 197 -1.65 -39.67 -16.30
CA GLY A 197 -2.96 -40.25 -16.56
C GLY A 197 -3.97 -40.12 -15.40
N GLY A 198 -3.56 -39.59 -14.24
CA GLY A 198 -4.41 -39.33 -13.08
C GLY A 198 -5.45 -38.22 -13.29
N ALA A 199 -6.10 -37.80 -12.20
CA ALA A 199 -7.10 -36.73 -12.25
C ALA A 199 -6.49 -35.33 -12.28
N ALA A 200 -5.26 -35.15 -11.79
CA ALA A 200 -4.56 -33.86 -11.74
C ALA A 200 -3.05 -34.01 -12.01
N PRO A 201 -2.64 -34.53 -13.18
CA PRO A 201 -1.24 -34.84 -13.46
C PRO A 201 -0.34 -33.60 -13.31
N GLY A 202 0.82 -33.78 -12.68
CA GLY A 202 1.80 -32.69 -12.52
C GLY A 202 1.36 -31.60 -11.54
N THR A 203 0.54 -31.95 -10.54
CA THR A 203 0.12 -31.03 -9.47
C THR A 203 0.63 -31.47 -8.11
N LEU A 204 0.71 -30.51 -7.18
CA LEU A 204 1.02 -30.73 -5.78
C LEU A 204 -0.11 -30.14 -4.92
N LEU A 205 -0.37 -30.77 -3.78
CA LEU A 205 -1.33 -30.29 -2.80
C LEU A 205 -0.59 -29.65 -1.62
N ARG A 206 -0.99 -28.45 -1.21
CA ARG A 206 -0.40 -27.67 -0.09
C ARG A 206 -1.48 -27.02 0.77
N GLY A 207 -1.13 -26.62 1.99
CA GLY A 207 -2.00 -25.83 2.85
C GLY A 207 -3.32 -26.55 3.13
N ILE A 208 -3.22 -27.83 3.47
CA ILE A 208 -4.36 -28.71 3.74
C ILE A 208 -4.95 -28.31 5.10
N GLU A 209 -6.24 -27.98 5.09
CA GLU A 209 -7.03 -27.56 6.23
C GLU A 209 -8.29 -28.44 6.30
N GLU A 210 -8.50 -29.10 7.43
CA GLU A 210 -9.75 -29.80 7.73
C GLU A 210 -10.81 -28.77 8.16
N ILE A 211 -11.86 -28.64 7.37
CA ILE A 211 -12.93 -27.64 7.56
C ILE A 211 -14.25 -28.26 8.05
N GLY A 212 -14.23 -29.57 8.32
CA GLY A 212 -15.35 -30.37 8.84
C GLY A 212 -14.91 -31.81 9.11
N GLU A 213 -15.83 -32.63 9.60
CA GLU A 213 -15.62 -34.07 9.82
C GLU A 213 -15.41 -34.82 8.48
N SER A 214 -16.05 -34.32 7.42
CA SER A 214 -15.93 -34.88 6.06
C SER A 214 -15.48 -33.85 5.00
N ALA A 215 -15.04 -32.67 5.43
CA ALA A 215 -14.73 -31.56 4.53
C ALA A 215 -13.27 -31.11 4.63
N LEU A 216 -12.64 -30.97 3.47
CA LEU A 216 -11.22 -30.61 3.35
C LEU A 216 -11.05 -29.45 2.39
N ARG A 217 -10.16 -28.53 2.75
CA ARG A 217 -9.72 -27.43 1.89
C ARG A 217 -8.22 -27.54 1.66
N ALA A 218 -7.80 -27.33 0.43
CA ALA A 218 -6.39 -27.34 0.09
C ALA A 218 -6.08 -26.42 -1.09
N VAL A 219 -4.80 -26.18 -1.31
CA VAL A 219 -4.26 -25.39 -2.41
C VAL A 219 -3.57 -26.33 -3.38
N ILE A 220 -4.05 -26.36 -4.63
CA ILE A 220 -3.42 -27.08 -5.74
C ILE A 220 -2.41 -26.14 -6.40
N CYS A 221 -1.17 -26.58 -6.51
CA CYS A 221 -0.10 -25.89 -7.21
C CYS A 221 0.37 -26.74 -8.40
N SER A 222 0.92 -26.08 -9.43
CA SER A 222 1.72 -26.79 -10.44
C SER A 222 2.97 -27.40 -9.79
N ALA A 223 3.34 -28.62 -10.19
CA ALA A 223 4.62 -29.22 -9.79
C ALA A 223 5.82 -28.53 -10.44
N ARG A 224 5.60 -27.77 -11.52
CA ARG A 224 6.62 -26.95 -12.18
C ARG A 224 6.35 -25.48 -11.94
N ASP A 225 7.34 -24.79 -11.42
CA ASP A 225 7.23 -23.37 -11.14
C ASP A 225 7.01 -22.54 -12.41
N GLY A 226 6.12 -21.56 -12.30
CA GLY A 226 5.75 -20.69 -13.43
C GLY A 226 4.77 -21.29 -14.43
N GLU A 227 4.46 -22.59 -14.35
CA GLU A 227 3.45 -23.21 -15.20
C GLU A 227 2.03 -23.07 -14.59
N PRO A 228 0.99 -22.91 -15.42
CA PRO A 228 -0.39 -22.91 -14.95
C PRO A 228 -0.77 -24.28 -14.40
N VAL A 229 -1.65 -24.32 -13.39
CA VAL A 229 -2.21 -25.58 -12.89
C VAL A 229 -2.94 -26.29 -14.04
N PRO A 230 -2.54 -27.53 -14.38
CA PRO A 230 -3.20 -28.34 -15.39
C PRO A 230 -4.70 -28.49 -15.13
N ASN A 231 -5.45 -28.89 -16.15
CA ASN A 231 -6.88 -29.13 -15.96
C ASN A 231 -7.09 -30.33 -15.02
N VAL A 232 -7.86 -30.13 -13.96
CA VAL A 232 -8.15 -31.16 -12.96
C VAL A 232 -9.52 -31.74 -13.26
N SER A 233 -9.57 -33.03 -13.54
CA SER A 233 -10.82 -33.73 -13.86
C SER A 233 -11.59 -34.02 -12.57
N THR A 234 -12.65 -33.23 -12.32
CA THR A 234 -13.57 -33.44 -11.19
C THR A 234 -14.22 -34.82 -11.23
N THR A 235 -14.61 -35.31 -12.41
CA THR A 235 -15.19 -36.65 -12.59
C THR A 235 -14.23 -37.77 -12.19
N ARG A 236 -12.96 -37.71 -12.61
CA ARG A 236 -11.97 -38.73 -12.21
C ARG A 236 -11.64 -38.64 -10.72
N LEU A 237 -11.58 -37.42 -10.18
CA LEU A 237 -11.33 -37.20 -8.76
C LEU A 237 -12.50 -37.72 -7.91
N SER A 238 -13.73 -37.47 -8.34
CA SER A 238 -14.97 -38.01 -7.75
C SER A 238 -14.96 -39.54 -7.73
N ALA A 239 -14.68 -40.17 -8.87
CA ALA A 239 -14.59 -41.63 -8.98
C ALA A 239 -13.48 -42.24 -8.11
N LEU A 240 -12.36 -41.52 -7.93
CA LEU A 240 -11.22 -42.00 -7.14
C LEU A 240 -11.48 -41.87 -5.62
N MET A 241 -12.19 -40.83 -5.20
CA MET A 241 -12.45 -40.53 -3.78
C MET A 241 -13.77 -41.10 -3.27
N ASP A 242 -14.63 -41.58 -4.17
CA ASP A 242 -16.02 -41.95 -3.86
C ASP A 242 -16.81 -40.78 -3.27
N VAL A 243 -16.61 -39.57 -3.83
CA VAL A 243 -17.25 -38.33 -3.41
C VAL A 243 -18.05 -37.76 -4.59
N PRO A 244 -19.32 -37.36 -4.41
CA PRO A 244 -20.13 -36.73 -5.46
C PRO A 244 -19.45 -35.51 -6.12
N GLU A 245 -19.62 -35.32 -7.43
CA GLU A 245 -18.97 -34.21 -8.16
C GLU A 245 -19.38 -32.83 -7.65
N ASP A 246 -20.61 -32.67 -7.17
CA ASP A 246 -21.14 -31.43 -6.59
C ASP A 246 -20.47 -31.06 -5.26
N GLN A 247 -19.79 -32.00 -4.61
CA GLN A 247 -19.00 -31.77 -3.40
C GLN A 247 -17.52 -31.46 -3.69
N ILE A 248 -17.11 -31.45 -4.96
CA ILE A 248 -15.73 -31.14 -5.36
C ILE A 248 -15.73 -29.80 -6.09
N THR A 249 -15.24 -28.77 -5.40
CA THR A 249 -15.15 -27.42 -5.96
C THR A 249 -13.69 -27.03 -6.18
N ILE A 250 -13.34 -26.66 -7.43
CA ILE A 250 -12.02 -26.15 -7.79
C ILE A 250 -12.18 -24.72 -8.29
N THR A 251 -11.64 -23.75 -7.55
CA THR A 251 -11.77 -22.32 -7.85
C THR A 251 -10.42 -21.63 -7.97
N ALA A 252 -10.36 -20.52 -8.69
CA ALA A 252 -9.17 -19.67 -8.71
C ALA A 252 -8.93 -19.07 -7.32
N LEU A 253 -7.67 -19.01 -6.88
CA LEU A 253 -7.32 -18.41 -5.60
C LEU A 253 -7.19 -16.88 -5.79
N PRO A 254 -8.03 -16.04 -5.15
CA PRO A 254 -8.00 -14.59 -5.37
C PRO A 254 -6.63 -13.98 -5.04
N GLY A 255 -6.14 -13.10 -5.92
CA GLY A 255 -4.84 -12.44 -5.77
C GLY A 255 -3.63 -13.33 -6.08
N ARG A 256 -3.83 -14.54 -6.61
CA ARG A 256 -2.77 -15.42 -7.14
C ARG A 256 -2.97 -15.67 -8.63
N GLY A 257 -1.88 -15.98 -9.32
CA GLY A 257 -1.90 -16.33 -10.75
C GLY A 257 -2.47 -17.72 -11.01
N THR A 258 -2.47 -18.13 -12.28
CA THR A 258 -2.98 -19.43 -12.73
C THR A 258 -2.16 -20.64 -12.25
N SER A 259 -1.01 -20.41 -11.63
CA SER A 259 -0.16 -21.44 -11.02
C SER A 259 -0.72 -22.00 -9.71
N VAL A 260 -1.83 -21.44 -9.21
CA VAL A 260 -2.47 -21.87 -7.96
C VAL A 260 -3.99 -21.90 -8.08
N LYS A 261 -4.61 -22.98 -7.61
CA LYS A 261 -6.07 -23.12 -7.47
C LYS A 261 -6.43 -23.59 -6.07
N ARG A 262 -7.65 -23.30 -5.64
CA ARG A 262 -8.20 -23.80 -4.37
C ARG A 262 -9.07 -25.01 -4.65
N LEU A 263 -8.85 -26.08 -3.90
CA LEU A 263 -9.66 -27.29 -3.84
C LEU A 263 -10.47 -27.29 -2.55
N THR A 264 -11.77 -27.52 -2.67
CA THR A 264 -12.66 -27.79 -1.54
C THR A 264 -13.37 -29.11 -1.82
N ILE A 265 -13.34 -30.02 -0.85
CA ILE A 265 -13.98 -31.33 -0.90
C ILE A 265 -14.97 -31.41 0.25
N GLY A 266 -16.17 -31.90 -0.03
CA GLY A 266 -17.25 -32.01 0.95
C GLY A 266 -18.00 -30.70 1.17
N THR A 267 -19.11 -30.79 1.89
CA THR A 267 -19.82 -29.61 2.39
C THR A 267 -19.21 -29.23 3.73
N PRO A 268 -18.68 -28.01 3.94
CA PRO A 268 -18.20 -27.60 5.25
C PRO A 268 -19.31 -27.81 6.28
N ASP A 269 -19.05 -28.66 7.29
CA ASP A 269 -20.04 -29.09 8.31
C ASP A 269 -20.58 -27.94 9.16
N GLN A 270 -19.97 -26.77 9.03
CA GLN A 270 -20.50 -25.56 9.62
C GLN A 270 -20.56 -24.53 8.51
N VAL A 271 -21.76 -23.97 8.37
CA VAL A 271 -21.93 -22.54 8.13
C VAL A 271 -20.83 -21.85 8.93
N GLN A 272 -19.69 -21.54 8.30
CA GLN A 272 -18.80 -20.52 8.83
C GLN A 272 -19.74 -19.38 9.16
N PRO A 273 -19.80 -18.90 10.42
CA PRO A 273 -20.70 -17.83 10.77
C PRO A 273 -20.46 -16.74 9.74
N THR A 274 -21.40 -16.62 8.81
CA THR A 274 -21.23 -15.73 7.65
C THR A 274 -21.21 -14.31 8.15
N ASP A 275 -21.81 -14.12 9.34
CA ASP A 275 -21.65 -12.98 10.21
C ASP A 275 -20.34 -13.06 11.02
N PRO A 276 -19.37 -12.15 10.77
CA PRO A 276 -18.17 -12.03 11.58
C PRO A 276 -18.45 -11.69 13.05
N ALA A 277 -19.63 -11.17 13.38
CA ALA A 277 -20.03 -10.92 14.76
C ALA A 277 -20.17 -12.24 15.54
N GLU A 278 -20.77 -13.26 14.93
CA GLU A 278 -20.88 -14.60 15.54
C GLU A 278 -19.51 -15.27 15.68
N MET A 279 -18.64 -15.15 14.67
CA MET A 279 -17.26 -15.65 14.74
C MET A 279 -16.49 -15.01 15.91
N TRP A 280 -16.60 -13.69 16.07
CA TRP A 280 -15.95 -12.99 17.18
C TRP A 280 -16.50 -13.45 18.52
N ALA A 281 -17.82 -13.49 18.68
CA ALA A 281 -18.47 -13.85 19.94
C ALA A 281 -18.12 -15.28 20.39
N GLN A 282 -18.05 -16.23 19.47
CA GLN A 282 -17.83 -17.64 19.80
C GLN A 282 -16.36 -18.01 19.94
N ARG A 283 -15.46 -17.43 19.12
CA ARG A 283 -14.06 -17.90 19.02
C ARG A 283 -13.04 -16.91 19.56
N ILE A 284 -13.26 -15.61 19.38
CA ILE A 284 -12.24 -14.59 19.67
C ILE A 284 -12.49 -13.96 21.05
N ALA A 285 -13.72 -13.55 21.35
CA ALA A 285 -14.06 -12.88 22.61
C ALA A 285 -13.71 -13.74 23.85
N PRO A 286 -14.01 -15.05 23.93
CA PRO A 286 -13.72 -15.82 25.14
C PRO A 286 -12.22 -15.98 25.44
N VAL A 287 -11.38 -15.97 24.39
CA VAL A 287 -9.94 -16.23 24.50
C VAL A 287 -9.14 -14.93 24.61
N ALA A 288 -9.47 -13.93 23.80
CA ALA A 288 -8.69 -12.71 23.69
C ALA A 288 -9.26 -11.56 24.53
N MET A 289 -10.59 -11.46 24.68
CA MET A 289 -11.25 -10.33 25.35
C MET A 289 -12.55 -10.76 26.08
N PRO A 290 -12.44 -11.52 27.18
CA PRO A 290 -13.60 -12.07 27.89
C PRO A 290 -14.55 -10.96 28.34
N GLY A 291 -15.85 -11.14 28.11
CA GLY A 291 -16.88 -10.17 28.51
C GLY A 291 -17.08 -8.98 27.58
N THR A 292 -16.40 -8.94 26.42
CA THR A 292 -16.66 -7.92 25.40
C THR A 292 -17.74 -8.36 24.42
N VAL A 293 -18.67 -7.46 24.10
CA VAL A 293 -19.72 -7.67 23.09
C VAL A 293 -19.42 -6.77 21.89
N LEU A 294 -19.45 -7.37 20.70
CA LEU A 294 -19.14 -6.65 19.47
C LEU A 294 -20.39 -5.91 18.99
N MET A 295 -20.38 -4.58 19.11
CA MET A 295 -21.58 -3.74 18.88
C MET A 295 -21.89 -3.51 17.39
N SER A 296 -20.88 -3.55 16.52
CA SER A 296 -21.08 -3.46 15.07
C SER A 296 -19.86 -3.99 14.32
N VAL A 297 -20.09 -4.75 13.25
CA VAL A 297 -19.05 -5.12 12.28
C VAL A 297 -19.33 -4.35 11.00
N ARG A 298 -18.35 -3.54 10.56
CA ARG A 298 -18.41 -2.95 9.22
C ARG A 298 -17.65 -3.84 8.24
N VAL A 299 -18.36 -4.81 7.65
CA VAL A 299 -17.82 -5.64 6.56
C VAL A 299 -17.94 -4.84 5.26
N GLY A 300 -16.97 -3.98 5.00
CA GLY A 300 -16.89 -3.31 3.71
C GLY A 300 -16.27 -4.24 2.66
N ARG A 301 -17.03 -4.56 1.61
CA ARG A 301 -16.40 -4.80 0.30
C ARG A 301 -15.75 -3.45 -0.09
N PRO A 302 -14.45 -3.38 -0.41
CA PRO A 302 -13.94 -2.17 -1.03
C PRO A 302 -14.82 -1.92 -2.25
N ALA A 303 -15.44 -0.73 -2.33
CA ALA A 303 -16.28 -0.37 -3.45
C ALA A 303 -15.48 -0.63 -4.73
N LEU A 304 -15.93 -1.57 -5.54
CA LEU A 304 -15.67 -1.50 -6.96
C LEU A 304 -16.66 -0.44 -7.42
N ASP A 305 -16.14 0.65 -7.97
CA ASP A 305 -16.92 1.74 -8.53
C ASP A 305 -17.74 1.20 -9.72
N ASP A 306 -18.91 0.63 -9.46
CA ASP A 306 -19.88 0.20 -10.49
C ASP A 306 -20.85 1.33 -10.89
N ASP A 307 -20.77 2.50 -10.25
CA ASP A 307 -21.62 3.66 -10.55
C ASP A 307 -21.16 4.48 -11.78
N ALA A 308 -20.17 4.00 -12.54
CA ALA A 308 -19.67 4.71 -13.72
C ALA A 308 -20.38 4.33 -15.04
N ALA A 309 -21.43 3.51 -15.02
CA ALA A 309 -22.06 2.99 -16.26
C ALA A 309 -23.53 3.38 -16.48
N GLU A 310 -24.21 4.08 -15.57
CA GLU A 310 -25.66 4.39 -15.73
C GLU A 310 -26.00 5.87 -15.96
N GLU A 311 -25.05 6.81 -15.96
CA GLU A 311 -25.33 8.23 -16.26
C GLU A 311 -25.12 8.66 -17.73
N GLU A 312 -25.10 7.72 -18.69
CA GLU A 312 -25.05 8.05 -20.15
C GLU A 312 -26.31 7.68 -20.94
N SER A 313 -27.44 7.44 -20.27
CA SER A 313 -28.74 7.28 -20.94
C SER A 313 -29.85 8.14 -20.34
N GLU A 314 -29.72 9.46 -20.45
CA GLU A 314 -30.84 10.41 -20.54
C GLU A 314 -30.46 11.65 -21.36
#